data_AF-A0A382U6T2-F1
#
_entry.id   AF-A0A382U6T2-F1
#
_cell.length_a   1.000
_cell.length_b   1.000
_cell.length_c   1.000
_cell.angle_alpha   90.00
_cell.angle_beta   90.00
_cell.angle_gamma   90.00
#
_symmetry.space_group_name_H-M   'P 1'
#
loop_
_entity.id
_entity.type
_entity.pdbx_description
1 polymer ?
#
loop_
_entity_poly.entity_id
_entity_poly.type
_entity_poly.pdbx_seq_one_letter_code
_entity_poly.pdbx_strand_id
1 'polypeptide(L)'
;MHIACRQVPMESSSAVTNDLTLESVKEEIYSRNSPTLTPIDIEAHASTVHRILELKRKHDVVILGHNYMEPLVFGISERNEQGDSLALSMSAVQTDSQYIIFNGV
;
A
#
# COMPACT_ATOMS: atom_id res chain seq x y z
N MET A 1 -0.60 5.10 39.38
CA MET A 1 -1.76 4.75 38.53
C MET A 1 -1.24 4.07 37.29
N HIS A 2 -1.21 2.73 37.29
CA HIS A 2 -0.81 1.91 36.14
C HIS A 2 -2.09 1.54 35.38
N ILE A 3 -2.33 2.16 34.23
CA ILE A 3 -3.39 1.73 33.31
C ILE A 3 -2.83 0.53 32.55
N ALA A 4 -3.15 -0.67 33.03
CA ALA A 4 -2.89 -1.89 32.29
C ALA A 4 -3.84 -1.93 31.08
N CYS A 5 -3.34 -1.47 29.93
CA CYS A 5 -4.02 -1.66 28.65
C CYS A 5 -4.06 -3.17 28.37
N ARG A 6 -5.26 -3.75 28.36
CA ARG A 6 -5.50 -5.13 27.94
C ARG A 6 -4.96 -5.29 26.51
N GLN A 7 -3.91 -6.09 26.35
CA GLN A 7 -3.50 -6.59 25.05
C GLN A 7 -4.68 -7.39 24.48
N VAL A 8 -5.37 -6.83 23.49
CA VAL A 8 -6.29 -7.60 22.66
C VAL A 8 -5.42 -8.40 21.69
N PRO A 9 -5.49 -9.74 21.68
CA PRO A 9 -4.75 -10.53 20.70
C PRO A 9 -5.38 -10.26 19.33
N MET A 10 -4.64 -9.57 18.46
CA MET A 10 -5.01 -9.40 17.06
C MET A 10 -4.70 -10.72 16.34
N GLU A 11 -5.72 -11.57 16.21
CA GLU A 11 -5.76 -12.58 15.15
C GLU A 11 -5.98 -11.86 13.82
N SER A 12 -5.01 -11.95 12.91
CA SER A 12 -5.26 -11.93 11.46
C SER A 12 -3.99 -12.47 10.79
N SER A 13 -4.01 -13.76 10.47
CA SER A 13 -4.40 -14.29 9.15
C SER A 13 -3.19 -14.31 8.22
N SER A 14 -2.55 -15.49 8.25
CA SER A 14 -1.67 -16.08 7.24
C SER A 14 -0.66 -15.15 6.55
N ALA A 15 0.59 -15.27 7.00
CA ALA A 15 1.76 -15.05 6.17
C ALA A 15 1.69 -15.96 4.92
N VAL A 16 1.04 -15.47 3.86
CA VAL A 16 1.27 -15.97 2.51
C VAL A 16 2.46 -15.14 2.01
N THR A 17 3.62 -15.77 1.92
CA THR A 17 4.75 -15.23 1.16
C THR A 17 4.32 -15.21 -0.31
N ASN A 18 3.63 -14.14 -0.72
CA ASN A 18 3.26 -13.92 -2.11
C ASN A 18 4.54 -13.57 -2.87
N ASP A 19 5.01 -14.49 -3.70
CA ASP A 19 5.94 -14.14 -4.76
C ASP A 19 5.31 -13.01 -5.57
N LEU A 20 6.07 -11.94 -5.78
CA LEU A 20 5.59 -10.75 -6.48
C LEU A 20 5.58 -11.06 -7.98
N THR A 21 4.56 -11.77 -8.43
CA THR A 21 4.35 -12.11 -9.83
C THR A 21 3.40 -11.10 -10.49
N LEU A 22 3.49 -10.98 -11.81
CA LEU A 22 2.58 -10.08 -12.55
C LEU A 22 1.12 -10.51 -12.41
N GLU A 23 0.85 -11.82 -12.43
CA GLU A 23 -0.51 -12.34 -12.27
C GLU A 23 -1.06 -12.09 -10.87
N SER A 24 -0.28 -12.28 -9.81
CA SER A 24 -0.73 -11.97 -8.44
C SER A 24 -1.03 -10.49 -8.24
N VAL A 25 -0.26 -9.60 -8.88
CA VAL A 25 -0.53 -8.15 -8.84
C VAL A 25 -1.83 -7.82 -9.57
N LYS A 26 -2.09 -8.46 -10.72
CA LYS A 26 -3.35 -8.30 -11.45
C LYS A 26 -4.54 -8.75 -10.60
N GLU A 27 -4.48 -9.96 -10.05
CA GLU A 27 -5.52 -10.49 -9.16
C GLU A 27 -5.80 -9.55 -7.98
N GLU A 28 -4.76 -8.99 -7.37
CA GLU A 28 -4.91 -8.03 -6.29
C GLU A 28 -5.63 -6.76 -6.75
N ILE A 29 -5.24 -6.17 -7.89
CA ILE A 29 -5.91 -4.98 -8.42
C ILE A 29 -7.38 -5.28 -8.76
N TYR A 30 -7.66 -6.43 -9.39
CA TYR A 30 -9.04 -6.88 -9.66
C TYR A 30 -9.85 -7.05 -8.38
N SER A 31 -9.27 -7.60 -7.31
CA SER A 31 -9.96 -7.86 -6.04
C SER A 31 -10.44 -6.60 -5.32
N ARG A 32 -9.81 -5.44 -5.61
CA ARG A 32 -10.13 -4.16 -4.97
C ARG A 32 -11.45 -3.56 -5.44
N ASN A 33 -12.07 -4.10 -6.50
CA ASN A 33 -13.41 -3.75 -6.99
C ASN A 33 -13.67 -2.23 -7.04
N SER A 34 -12.71 -1.47 -7.58
CA SER A 34 -12.81 -0.01 -7.64
C SER A 34 -13.80 0.41 -8.73
N PRO A 35 -14.79 1.26 -8.43
CA PRO A 35 -15.86 1.61 -9.37
C PRO A 35 -15.38 2.39 -10.59
N THR A 36 -14.21 3.03 -10.50
CA THR A 36 -13.62 3.88 -11.54
C THR A 36 -12.62 3.12 -12.42
N LEU A 37 -12.16 1.93 -12.01
CA LEU A 37 -11.16 1.16 -12.76
C LEU A 37 -11.82 0.17 -13.72
N THR A 38 -11.47 0.27 -15.01
CA THR A 38 -11.91 -0.73 -15.99
C THR A 38 -10.89 -1.87 -16.11
N PRO A 39 -11.30 -3.08 -16.54
CA PRO A 39 -10.36 -4.18 -16.79
C PRO A 39 -9.24 -3.83 -17.78
N ILE A 40 -9.53 -2.95 -18.75
CA ILE A 40 -8.54 -2.50 -19.74
C ILE A 40 -7.47 -1.64 -19.07
N ASP A 41 -7.87 -0.74 -18.17
CA ASP A 41 -6.92 0.09 -17.42
C ASP A 41 -6.02 -0.77 -16.52
N ILE A 42 -6.59 -1.80 -15.90
CA ILE A 42 -5.84 -2.75 -15.07
C ILE A 42 -4.80 -3.49 -15.90
N GLU A 43 -5.17 -4.06 -17.05
CA GLU A 43 -4.24 -4.78 -17.91
C GLU A 43 -3.14 -3.88 -18.47
N ALA A 44 -3.49 -2.64 -18.85
CA ALA A 44 -2.55 -1.68 -19.39
C ALA A 44 -1.47 -1.27 -18.36
N HIS A 45 -1.84 -1.17 -17.07
CA HIS A 45 -0.95 -0.67 -16.03
C HIS A 45 -0.36 -1.75 -15.12
N ALA A 46 -0.86 -2.98 -15.14
CA ALA A 46 -0.41 -4.06 -14.25
C ALA A 46 1.11 -4.31 -14.29
N SER A 47 1.71 -4.28 -15.48
CA SER A 47 3.16 -4.43 -15.66
C SER A 47 3.94 -3.30 -14.98
N THR A 48 3.41 -2.08 -15.02
CA THR A 48 4.01 -0.91 -14.39
C THR A 48 3.89 -1.00 -12.87
N VAL A 49 2.71 -1.38 -12.35
CA VAL A 49 2.48 -1.57 -10.91
C VAL A 49 3.40 -2.65 -10.37
N HIS A 50 3.50 -3.79 -11.05
CA HIS A 50 4.43 -4.87 -10.70
C HIS A 50 5.86 -4.36 -10.59
N ARG A 51 6.33 -3.61 -11.59
CA ARG A 51 7.67 -3.03 -11.60
C ARG A 51 7.91 -2.03 -10.46
N ILE A 52 6.91 -1.22 -10.12
CA ILE A 52 6.98 -0.28 -8.99
C ILE A 52 7.13 -1.05 -7.67
N LEU A 53 6.34 -2.11 -7.46
CA LEU A 53 6.40 -2.93 -6.25
C LEU A 53 7.74 -3.68 -6.12
N GLU A 54 8.32 -4.13 -7.23
CA GLU A 54 9.69 -4.69 -7.24
C GLU A 54 10.72 -3.67 -6.75
N LEU A 55 10.64 -2.43 -7.27
CA LEU A 55 11.55 -1.36 -6.89
C LEU A 55 11.33 -0.92 -5.44
N LYS A 56 10.07 -0.85 -4.98
CA LYS A 56 9.71 -0.57 -3.59
C LYS A 56 10.41 -1.57 -2.65
N ARG A 57 10.28 -2.86 -2.93
CA ARG A 57 10.92 -3.93 -2.15
C ARG A 57 12.45 -3.88 -2.23
N LYS A 58 12.99 -3.62 -3.41
CA LYS A 58 14.45 -3.58 -3.64
C LYS A 58 15.14 -2.42 -2.89
N HIS A 59 14.48 -1.27 -2.83
CA HIS A 59 15.05 -0.04 -2.28
C HIS A 59 14.49 0.33 -0.90
N ASP A 60 13.66 -0.55 -0.31
CA ASP A 60 12.99 -0.34 0.97
C ASP A 60 12.29 1.03 1.03
N VAL A 61 11.47 1.31 0.02
CA VAL A 61 10.82 2.63 -0.15
C VAL A 61 9.48 2.65 0.57
N VAL A 62 9.22 3.72 1.34
CA VAL A 62 7.88 4.01 1.86
C VAL A 62 7.12 4.89 0.88
N ILE A 63 5.90 4.47 0.52
CA ILE A 63 5.04 5.20 -0.42
C ILE A 63 3.82 5.71 0.33
N LEU A 64 3.73 7.01 0.58
CA LEU A 64 2.65 7.63 1.34
C LEU A 64 1.49 8.00 0.41
N GLY A 65 0.34 7.33 0.55
CA GLY A 65 -0.82 7.49 -0.32
C GLY A 65 -1.93 8.34 0.31
N HIS A 66 -2.23 9.49 -0.28
CA HIS A 66 -3.34 10.32 0.18
C HIS A 66 -4.70 9.76 -0.27
N ASN A 67 -5.72 9.87 0.58
CA ASN A 67 -7.10 9.38 0.34
C ASN A 67 -7.78 9.87 -0.96
N TYR A 68 -7.22 10.87 -1.64
CA TYR A 68 -7.75 11.45 -2.88
C TYR A 68 -7.01 10.99 -4.13
N MET A 69 -6.05 10.09 -4.00
CA MET A 69 -5.39 9.50 -5.16
C MET A 69 -6.31 8.57 -5.93
N GLU A 70 -6.06 8.49 -7.23
CA GLU A 70 -6.72 7.55 -8.12
C GLU A 70 -6.54 6.11 -7.56
N PRO A 71 -7.58 5.24 -7.61
CA PRO A 71 -7.56 3.94 -6.94
C PRO A 71 -6.36 3.03 -7.25
N LEU A 72 -5.86 3.03 -8.50
CA LEU A 72 -4.68 2.25 -8.87
C LEU A 72 -3.44 2.78 -8.15
N VAL A 73 -3.24 4.10 -8.17
CA VAL A 73 -2.10 4.78 -7.50
C VAL A 73 -2.19 4.64 -5.98
N PHE A 74 -3.37 4.88 -5.40
CA PHE A 74 -3.61 4.77 -3.97
C PHE A 74 -3.25 3.38 -3.45
N GLY A 75 -3.64 2.35 -4.20
CA GLY A 75 -3.38 0.97 -3.83
C GLY A 75 -1.95 0.48 -4.06
N ILE A 76 -1.00 1.31 -4.52
CA ILE A 76 0.43 0.97 -4.48
C ILE A 76 0.98 1.09 -3.06
N SER A 77 0.39 1.99 -2.27
CA SER A 77 0.75 2.22 -0.87
C SER A 77 0.20 1.10 0.01
N GLU A 78 0.90 0.70 1.05
CA GLU A 78 0.39 -0.25 2.04
C GLU A 78 -0.65 0.39 2.96
N ARG A 79 -1.45 -0.43 3.66
CA ARG A 79 -2.54 0.08 4.52
C ARG A 79 -2.08 1.04 5.62
N ASN A 80 -0.86 0.85 6.13
CA ASN A 80 -0.22 1.72 7.14
C ASN A 80 0.44 2.98 6.53
N GLU A 81 0.53 3.05 5.20
CA GLU A 81 1.08 4.19 4.46
C GLU A 81 -0.04 5.02 3.78
N GLN A 82 -1.29 4.64 3.96
CA GLN A 82 -2.47 5.33 3.42
C GLN A 82 -3.13 6.21 4.48
N GLY A 83 -3.60 7.40 4.10
CA GLY A 83 -4.39 8.23 5.01
C GLY A 83 -4.65 9.66 4.58
N ASP A 84 -5.12 10.47 5.52
CA ASP A 84 -5.21 11.92 5.41
C ASP A 84 -3.87 12.59 5.78
N SER A 85 -3.81 13.92 5.67
CA SER A 85 -2.58 14.68 5.93
C SER A 85 -1.98 14.43 7.33
N LEU A 86 -2.82 14.22 8.36
CA LEU A 86 -2.35 13.98 9.72
C LEU A 86 -1.77 12.56 9.85
N ALA A 87 -2.49 11.56 9.35
CA ALA A 87 -2.04 10.18 9.35
C ALA A 87 -0.72 10.01 8.57
N LEU A 88 -0.61 10.63 7.40
CA LEU A 88 0.62 10.59 6.59
C LEU A 88 1.78 11.28 7.30
N SER A 89 1.53 12.43 7.96
CA SER A 89 2.58 13.12 8.74
C SER A 89 3.08 12.25 9.90
N MET A 90 2.19 11.51 10.57
CA MET A 90 2.60 10.58 11.62
C MET A 90 3.39 9.39 11.06
N SER A 91 2.95 8.82 9.94
CA SER A 91 3.66 7.71 9.27
C SER A 91 5.07 8.12 8.80
N ALA A 92 5.20 9.34 8.26
CA ALA A 92 6.48 9.89 7.83
C ALA A 92 7.51 10.06 8.97
N VAL A 93 7.06 10.26 10.20
CA VAL A 93 7.94 10.36 11.38
C VAL A 93 8.32 8.98 11.93
N GLN A 94 7.52 7.95 11.66
CA GLN A 94 7.74 6.59 12.18
C GLN A 94 8.62 5.73 11.27
N THR A 95 8.83 6.13 10.02
CA THR A 95 9.62 5.34 9.07
C THR A 95 11.11 5.62 9.21
N ASP A 96 11.91 4.55 9.18
CA ASP A 96 13.37 4.59 9.07
C ASP A 96 13.85 4.43 7.61
N SER A 97 12.92 4.40 6.65
CA SER A 97 13.24 4.24 5.23
C SER A 97 14.05 5.43 4.71
N GLN A 98 15.06 5.12 3.90
CA GLN A 98 15.89 6.12 3.25
C GLN A 98 15.14 6.91 2.17
N TYR A 99 14.06 6.35 1.61
CA TYR A 99 13.32 6.95 0.51
C TYR A 99 11.82 6.96 0.82
N ILE A 100 11.27 8.18 0.84
CA ILE A 100 9.83 8.39 0.94
C ILE A 100 9.34 8.95 -0.39
N ILE A 101 8.39 8.26 -1.03
CA ILE A 101 7.67 8.75 -2.20
C ILE A 101 6.30 9.20 -1.73
N PHE A 102 6.01 10.49 -1.88
CA PHE A 102 4.75 11.08 -1.45
C PHE A 102 3.75 11.16 -2.63
N ASN A 103 2.70 10.34 -2.58
CA ASN A 103 1.61 10.32 -3.55
C ASN A 103 0.45 11.19 -3.03
N GLY A 104 0.65 12.50 -3.14
CA GLY A 104 -0.30 13.53 -2.69
C GLY A 104 0.23 14.93 -2.99
N VAL A 105 -0.52 15.95 -2.57
CA VAL A 105 -0.15 17.37 -2.69
C VAL A 105 -0.35 18.11 -1.38
#